data_AF-A0A3N5Z1I8-F1
#
_entry.id   AF-A0A3N5Z1I8-F1
#
_cell.length_a   1.000
_cell.length_b   1.000
_cell.length_c   1.000
_cell.angle_alpha   90.00
_cell.angle_beta   90.00
_cell.angle_gamma   90.00
#
_symmetry.space_group_name_H-M   'P 1'
#
loop_
_entity.id
_entity.type
_entity.pdbx_description
1 polymer ?
#
loop_
_entity_poly.entity_id
_entity_poly.type
_entity_poly.pdbx_seq_one_letter_code
_entity_poly.pdbx_strand_id
1 'polypeptide(L)'
;MAAVEIKRIRKALGMPQIETFDQFKQFFDITMKIATGDFMKYAYTITAINIMHAEWKSCFAYDGMKAMGVVDKYECGIMLRIDTWLDTLGIKYTVSPKVTGCMMHTDGVCYREYTFFFEK
;
A
#
# COMPACT_ATOMS: atom_id res chain seq x y z
N MET A 1 4.16 -12.30 7.07
CA MET A 1 2.75 -12.06 7.50
C MET A 1 1.90 -11.49 6.36
N ALA A 2 2.32 -10.39 5.71
CA ALA A 2 1.60 -9.74 4.61
C ALA A 2 1.17 -10.68 3.46
N ALA A 3 2.04 -11.59 3.01
CA ALA A 3 1.70 -12.57 1.97
C ALA A 3 0.55 -13.53 2.37
N VAL A 4 0.49 -13.94 3.63
CA VAL A 4 -0.61 -14.80 4.13
C VAL A 4 -1.89 -13.99 4.27
N GLU A 5 -1.77 -12.76 4.74
CA GLU A 5 -2.88 -11.81 4.89
C GLU A 5 -3.60 -11.58 3.56
N ILE A 6 -2.89 -11.19 2.50
CA ILE A 6 -3.56 -10.87 1.23
C ILE A 6 -4.22 -12.09 0.59
N LYS A 7 -3.62 -13.28 0.75
CA LYS A 7 -4.22 -14.56 0.32
C LYS A 7 -5.53 -14.83 1.07
N ARG A 8 -5.59 -14.53 2.37
CA ARG A 8 -6.80 -14.69 3.18
C ARG A 8 -7.86 -13.67 2.78
N ILE A 9 -7.51 -12.41 2.55
CA ILE A 9 -8.44 -11.37 2.09
C ILE A 9 -9.03 -11.77 0.73
N ARG A 10 -8.19 -12.13 -0.25
CA ARG A 10 -8.66 -12.61 -1.57
C ARG A 10 -9.60 -13.81 -1.46
N LYS A 11 -9.25 -14.79 -0.61
CA LYS A 11 -10.10 -15.97 -0.36
C LYS A 11 -11.44 -15.59 0.27
N ALA A 12 -11.43 -14.70 1.26
CA ALA A 12 -12.65 -14.26 1.95
C ALA A 12 -13.60 -13.48 1.03
N LEU A 13 -13.06 -12.73 0.08
CA LEU A 13 -13.84 -12.00 -0.91
C LEU A 13 -14.32 -12.87 -2.09
N GLY A 14 -13.93 -14.15 -2.14
CA GLY A 14 -14.27 -15.06 -3.24
C GLY A 14 -13.78 -14.57 -4.61
N MET A 15 -12.77 -13.68 -4.63
CA MET A 15 -12.33 -13.04 -5.86
C MET A 15 -11.46 -13.96 -6.71
N PRO A 16 -11.68 -13.98 -8.04
CA PRO A 16 -10.80 -14.68 -8.98
C PRO A 16 -9.44 -13.99 -9.08
N GLN A 17 -8.59 -14.48 -9.98
CA GLN A 17 -7.32 -13.83 -10.30
C GLN A 17 -7.57 -12.39 -10.81
N ILE A 18 -6.69 -11.47 -10.41
CA ILE A 18 -6.73 -10.07 -10.83
C ILE A 18 -5.99 -9.97 -12.16
N GLU A 19 -6.71 -9.69 -13.23
CA GLU A 19 -6.19 -9.64 -14.61
C GLU A 19 -6.24 -8.24 -15.22
N THR A 20 -7.06 -7.33 -14.67
CA THR A 20 -7.20 -5.96 -15.16
C THR A 20 -6.97 -4.93 -14.06
N PHE A 21 -6.65 -3.71 -14.47
CA PHE A 21 -6.45 -2.61 -13.52
C PHE A 21 -7.72 -2.25 -12.75
N ASP A 22 -8.89 -2.38 -13.37
CA ASP A 22 -10.17 -2.14 -12.70
C ASP A 22 -10.46 -3.18 -11.60
N GLN A 23 -10.19 -4.45 -11.86
CA GLN A 23 -10.29 -5.50 -10.84
C GLN A 23 -9.33 -5.24 -9.68
N PHE A 24 -8.10 -4.79 -10.01
CA PHE A 24 -7.12 -4.41 -8.99
C PHE A 24 -7.64 -3.27 -8.11
N LYS A 25 -8.15 -2.17 -8.68
CA LYS A 25 -8.68 -1.03 -7.91
C LYS A 25 -9.78 -1.46 -6.96
N GLN A 26 -10.78 -2.21 -7.45
CA GLN A 26 -11.89 -2.69 -6.63
C GLN A 26 -11.39 -3.56 -5.46
N PHE A 27 -10.45 -4.46 -5.73
CA PHE A 27 -9.85 -5.29 -4.70
C PHE A 27 -9.02 -4.48 -3.70
N PHE A 28 -8.23 -3.52 -4.19
CA PHE A 28 -7.38 -2.67 -3.38
C PHE A 28 -8.19 -1.80 -2.43
N ASP A 29 -9.30 -1.20 -2.90
CA ASP A 29 -10.21 -0.41 -2.07
C ASP A 29 -10.75 -1.21 -0.87
N ILE A 30 -11.24 -2.43 -1.13
CA ILE A 30 -11.77 -3.31 -0.08
C ILE A 30 -10.66 -3.76 0.86
N THR A 31 -9.52 -4.16 0.31
CA THR A 31 -8.35 -4.62 1.07
C THR A 31 -7.86 -3.52 2.01
N MET A 32 -7.69 -2.31 1.51
CA MET A 32 -7.24 -1.17 2.31
C MET A 32 -8.26 -0.82 3.38
N LYS A 33 -9.57 -0.81 3.06
CA LYS A 33 -10.62 -0.58 4.06
C LYS A 33 -10.56 -1.59 5.22
N ILE A 34 -10.29 -2.86 4.93
CA ILE A 34 -10.11 -3.92 5.95
C ILE A 34 -8.82 -3.68 6.75
N ALA A 35 -7.73 -3.31 6.07
CA ALA A 35 -6.40 -3.28 6.66
C ALA A 35 -6.07 -2.00 7.44
N THR A 36 -6.74 -0.88 7.15
CA THR A 36 -6.48 0.42 7.79
C THR A 36 -7.47 0.78 8.87
N GLY A 37 -8.73 0.32 8.78
CA GLY A 37 -9.80 0.76 9.68
C GLY A 37 -9.80 2.28 9.89
N ASP A 38 -10.01 2.71 11.14
CA ASP A 38 -10.01 4.13 11.53
C ASP A 38 -8.62 4.67 11.92
N PHE A 39 -7.60 3.82 12.01
CA PHE A 39 -6.28 4.16 12.55
C PHE A 39 -5.25 4.59 11.49
N MET A 40 -5.62 4.57 10.21
CA MET A 40 -4.77 5.03 9.12
C MET A 40 -5.63 5.66 8.02
N LYS A 41 -5.33 6.90 7.66
CA LYS A 41 -5.98 7.60 6.56
C LYS A 41 -5.10 7.52 5.32
N TYR A 42 -5.65 7.00 4.25
CA TYR A 42 -5.01 6.95 2.94
C TYR A 42 -5.97 7.51 1.89
N ALA A 43 -5.42 7.97 0.79
CA ALA A 43 -6.14 8.31 -0.42
C ALA A 43 -5.30 7.89 -1.62
N TYR A 44 -5.92 7.67 -2.77
CA TYR A 44 -5.17 7.62 -4.02
C TYR A 44 -5.95 8.28 -5.15
N THR A 45 -5.22 8.67 -6.18
CA THR A 45 -5.76 9.15 -7.45
C THR A 45 -5.17 8.34 -8.59
N ILE A 46 -5.91 8.29 -9.70
CA ILE A 46 -5.43 7.68 -10.94
C ILE A 46 -4.98 8.83 -11.84
N THR A 47 -3.68 8.96 -12.04
CA THR A 47 -3.08 10.08 -12.79
C THR A 47 -2.97 9.78 -14.29
N ALA A 48 -2.93 8.50 -14.66
CA ALA A 48 -2.99 8.00 -16.04
C ALA A 48 -3.42 6.52 -16.06
N ILE A 49 -3.52 5.94 -17.26
CA ILE A 49 -3.77 4.49 -17.42
C ILE A 49 -2.70 3.71 -16.66
N ASN A 50 -3.14 2.84 -15.74
CA ASN A 50 -2.29 2.03 -14.88
C ASN A 50 -1.32 2.80 -13.97
N ILE A 51 -1.52 4.11 -13.75
CA ILE A 51 -0.70 4.89 -12.82
C ILE A 51 -1.57 5.34 -11.63
N MET A 52 -1.16 4.92 -10.44
CA MET A 52 -1.80 5.25 -9.17
C MET A 52 -0.85 6.10 -8.31
N HIS A 53 -1.29 7.28 -7.93
CA HIS A 53 -0.66 8.09 -6.90
C HIS A 53 -1.35 7.82 -5.57
N ALA A 54 -0.70 7.13 -4.64
CA ALA A 54 -1.23 6.81 -3.32
C ALA A 54 -0.54 7.67 -2.26
N GLU A 55 -1.32 8.25 -1.34
CA GLU A 55 -0.85 9.12 -0.27
C GLU A 55 -1.41 8.69 1.09
N TRP A 56 -0.55 8.66 2.10
CA TRP A 56 -0.92 8.42 3.50
C TRP A 56 -1.01 9.76 4.22
N LYS A 57 -2.20 10.08 4.73
CA LYS A 57 -2.49 11.31 5.48
C LYS A 57 -2.27 11.13 6.99
N SER A 58 -2.39 9.91 7.49
CA SER A 58 -1.99 9.54 8.86
C SER A 58 -1.50 8.09 8.87
N CYS A 59 -0.58 7.76 9.77
CA CYS A 59 0.00 6.43 9.85
C CYS A 59 0.32 6.04 11.30
N PHE A 60 -0.39 5.03 11.83
CA PHE A 60 -0.19 4.55 13.20
C PHE A 60 1.28 4.16 13.49
N ALA A 61 2.02 3.69 12.49
CA ALA A 61 3.41 3.28 12.67
C ALA A 61 4.32 4.50 12.87
N TYR A 62 4.10 5.58 12.12
CA TYR A 62 4.80 6.85 12.36
C TYR A 62 4.47 7.39 13.76
N ASP A 63 3.17 7.46 14.10
CA ASP A 63 2.73 7.99 15.39
C ASP A 63 3.30 7.17 16.56
N GLY A 64 3.27 5.84 16.46
CA GLY A 64 3.81 4.93 17.47
C GLY A 64 5.33 5.04 17.61
N MET A 65 6.08 5.04 16.50
CA MET A 65 7.55 5.13 16.54
C MET A 65 8.02 6.49 17.04
N LYS A 66 7.28 7.56 16.72
CA LYS A 66 7.52 8.91 17.25
C LYS A 66 7.25 8.96 18.75
N ALA A 67 6.14 8.39 19.22
CA ALA A 67 5.82 8.34 20.66
C ALA A 67 6.86 7.55 21.46
N MET A 68 7.47 6.51 20.86
CA MET A 68 8.57 5.75 21.47
C MET A 68 9.93 6.44 21.39
N GLY A 69 10.06 7.58 20.70
CA GLY A 69 11.32 8.32 20.55
C GLY A 69 12.35 7.64 19.63
N VAL A 70 11.90 6.75 18.73
CA VAL A 70 12.78 5.95 17.84
C VAL A 70 12.45 6.10 16.36
N VAL A 71 11.69 7.14 15.98
CA VAL A 71 11.23 7.36 14.60
C VAL A 71 12.38 7.49 13.59
N ASP A 72 13.51 8.07 13.99
CA ASP A 72 14.70 8.24 13.15
C ASP A 72 15.34 6.90 12.74
N LYS A 73 15.01 5.81 13.47
CA LYS A 73 15.50 4.44 13.23
C LYS A 73 14.42 3.55 12.61
N TYR A 74 13.24 4.09 12.34
CA TYR A 74 12.12 3.30 11.85
C TYR A 74 12.29 2.96 10.37
N GLU A 75 12.40 1.67 10.08
CA GLU A 75 12.27 1.14 8.72
C GLU A 75 10.80 0.89 8.37
N CYS A 76 10.32 1.49 7.28
CA CYS A 76 8.89 1.55 6.99
C CYS A 76 8.29 0.18 6.60
N GLY A 77 7.70 -0.48 7.59
CA GLY A 77 6.98 -1.74 7.41
C GLY A 77 5.66 -1.62 6.62
N ILE A 78 5.08 -0.41 6.51
CA ILE A 78 3.82 -0.21 5.78
C ILE A 78 4.03 -0.36 4.26
N MET A 79 5.06 0.27 3.71
CA MET A 79 5.36 0.17 2.28
C MET A 79 5.77 -1.26 1.93
N LEU A 80 6.62 -1.89 2.75
CA LEU A 80 6.97 -3.29 2.59
C LEU A 80 5.74 -4.21 2.57
N ARG A 81 4.74 -3.95 3.42
CA ARG A 81 3.49 -4.74 3.47
C ARG A 81 2.70 -4.64 2.16
N ILE A 82 2.56 -3.44 1.60
CA ILE A 82 1.82 -3.20 0.35
C ILE A 82 2.56 -3.84 -0.83
N ASP A 83 3.87 -3.59 -0.95
CA ASP A 83 4.70 -4.18 -2.00
C ASP A 83 4.63 -5.72 -1.95
N THR A 84 4.71 -6.31 -0.73
CA THR A 84 4.55 -7.76 -0.54
C THR A 84 3.17 -8.26 -0.97
N TRP A 85 2.10 -7.49 -0.76
CA TRP A 85 0.77 -7.87 -1.24
C TRP A 85 0.72 -7.96 -2.76
N LEU A 86 1.24 -6.93 -3.44
CA LEU A 86 1.28 -6.88 -4.92
C LEU A 86 2.10 -8.05 -5.47
N ASP A 87 3.29 -8.29 -4.91
CA ASP A 87 4.16 -9.41 -5.28
C ASP A 87 3.44 -10.76 -5.11
N THR A 88 2.74 -10.93 -3.98
CA THR A 88 2.02 -12.17 -3.66
C THR A 88 0.83 -12.41 -4.59
N LEU A 89 0.20 -11.34 -5.07
CA LEU A 89 -0.89 -11.42 -6.04
C LEU A 89 -0.38 -11.67 -7.48
N GLY A 90 0.93 -11.59 -7.70
CA GLY A 90 1.53 -11.72 -9.02
C GLY A 90 1.33 -10.48 -9.90
N ILE A 91 1.03 -9.33 -9.29
CA ILE A 91 0.83 -8.07 -10.01
C ILE A 91 2.19 -7.49 -10.34
N LYS A 92 2.44 -7.21 -11.62
CA LYS A 92 3.66 -6.53 -12.06
C LYS A 92 3.52 -5.03 -11.87
N TYR A 93 4.49 -4.40 -11.22
CA TYR A 93 4.53 -2.96 -11.00
C TYR A 93 5.96 -2.42 -10.92
N THR A 94 6.08 -1.12 -11.12
CA THR A 94 7.21 -0.31 -10.65
C THR A 94 6.68 0.72 -9.66
N VAL A 95 7.52 1.15 -8.73
CA VAL A 95 7.11 2.09 -7.71
C VAL A 95 8.21 3.07 -7.33
N SER A 96 7.81 4.33 -7.14
CA SER A 96 8.69 5.42 -6.69
C SER A 96 7.96 6.33 -5.70
N PRO A 97 8.67 7.02 -4.79
CA PRO A 97 10.09 6.84 -4.48
C PRO A 97 10.35 5.48 -3.79
N LYS A 98 11.60 5.02 -3.82
CA LYS A 98 12.02 3.90 -2.96
C LYS A 98 11.98 4.36 -1.51
N VAL A 99 11.37 3.56 -0.65
CA VAL A 99 11.19 3.89 0.77
C VAL A 99 11.91 2.85 1.62
N THR A 100 12.83 3.33 2.45
CA THR A 100 13.50 2.54 3.49
C THR A 100 13.05 3.00 4.87
N GLY A 101 13.05 4.30 5.13
CA GLY A 101 12.62 4.92 6.39
C GLY A 101 11.23 5.54 6.36
N CYS A 102 10.90 6.35 7.37
CA CYS A 102 9.62 7.03 7.48
C CYS A 102 9.59 8.36 6.73
N MET A 103 8.94 8.41 5.57
CA MET A 103 8.81 9.67 4.80
C MET A 103 8.01 10.76 5.53
N MET A 104 7.00 10.40 6.33
CA MET A 104 6.27 11.39 7.14
C MET A 104 7.20 12.12 8.13
N HIS A 105 8.24 11.43 8.61
CA HIS A 105 9.22 12.00 9.50
C HIS A 105 10.26 12.84 8.74
N THR A 106 10.79 12.34 7.63
CA THR A 106 11.88 13.01 6.89
C THR A 106 11.40 14.14 6.00
N ASP A 107 10.25 13.96 5.34
CA ASP A 107 9.77 14.82 4.25
C ASP A 107 8.47 15.54 4.61
N GLY A 108 7.85 15.17 5.74
CA GLY A 108 6.54 15.68 6.17
C GLY A 108 5.35 15.13 5.38
N VAL A 109 5.61 14.31 4.35
CA VAL A 109 4.61 13.70 3.47
C VAL A 109 4.94 12.24 3.23
N CYS A 110 3.95 11.40 2.93
CA CYS A 110 4.20 10.01 2.56
C CYS A 110 3.31 9.61 1.39
N TYR A 111 3.95 9.31 0.26
CA TYR A 111 3.28 8.95 -0.97
C TYR A 111 4.07 7.89 -1.74
N ARG A 112 3.40 7.25 -2.69
CA ARG A 112 3.95 6.29 -3.63
C ARG A 112 3.25 6.43 -4.97
N GLU A 113 4.02 6.47 -6.04
CA GLU A 113 3.55 6.36 -7.40
C GLU A 113 3.79 4.94 -7.88
N TYR A 114 2.70 4.20 -8.11
CA TYR A 114 2.73 2.87 -8.68
C TYR A 114 2.38 2.93 -10.16
N THR A 115 3.21 2.31 -10.99
CA THR A 115 2.89 2.04 -12.40
C THR A 115 2.70 0.54 -12.56
N PHE A 116 1.51 0.14 -13.01
CA PHE A 116 1.12 -1.26 -13.19
C PHE A 116 1.22 -1.67 -14.67
N PHE A 117 1.41 -2.96 -14.91
CA PHE A 117 1.59 -3.51 -16.27
C PHE A 117 0.48 -4.50 -16.62
N PHE A 118 -0.78 -4.06 -16.51
CA PHE A 118 -1.92 -4.83 -17.01
C PHE A 118 -2.01 -4.68 -18.54
N GLU A 119 -2.21 -5.79 -19.25
CA GLU A 119 -2.25 -5.83 -20.73
C GLU A 119 -3.61 -5.38 -21.32
N LYS A 120 -4.61 -5.13 -20.46
CA LYS A 120 -5.98 -4.75 -20.82
C LYS A 120 -6.47 -3.60 -19.97
#